data_AF-F7KAT2-F1
#
_entry.id   AF-F7KAT2-F1
#
_cell.length_a   1.000
_cell.length_b   1.000
_cell.length_c   1.000
_cell.angle_alpha   90.00
_cell.angle_beta   90.00
_cell.angle_gamma   90.00
#
_symmetry.space_group_name_H-M   'P 1'
#
loop_
_entity.id
_entity.type
_entity.pdbx_description
1 polymer ?
#
loop_
_entity_poly.entity_id
_entity_poly.type
_entity_poly.pdbx_seq_one_letter_code
_entity_poly.pdbx_strand_id
1 'polypeptide(L)'
;MLFGDFIELYFEDLSHRLKASTLANKHWIVDQKITPVFSKIPLNEISPTDVRKWQNKLTSYRDEKGEGFSQTYFKTINNQLTAIFNYAVKYYNLPENPCHKAGSIGKKDADKMLFWTKDEFEQFIEAIKDKPTSYTAYRHCITPV
;
A
#
# COMPACT_ATOMS: atom_id res chain seq x y z
N MET A 1 -7.23 -24.78 5.54
CA MET A 1 -6.31 -23.79 6.16
C MET A 1 -7.05 -22.48 6.28
N LEU A 2 -6.98 -21.83 7.45
CA LEU A 2 -7.56 -20.50 7.61
C LEU A 2 -6.70 -19.47 6.87
N PHE A 3 -7.30 -18.35 6.48
CA PHE A 3 -6.56 -17.28 5.84
C PHE A 3 -5.47 -16.73 6.76
N GLY A 4 -5.70 -16.68 8.08
CA GLY A 4 -4.70 -16.26 9.06
C GLY A 4 -3.41 -17.09 9.00
N ASP A 5 -3.54 -18.42 9.11
CA ASP A 5 -2.39 -19.34 9.03
C ASP A 5 -1.66 -19.23 7.68
N PHE A 6 -2.43 -19.04 6.60
CA PHE A 6 -1.86 -18.87 5.26
C PHE A 6 -1.02 -17.58 5.13
N ILE A 7 -1.41 -16.50 5.80
CA ILE A 7 -0.66 -15.24 5.79
C ILE A 7 0.73 -15.42 6.41
N GLU A 8 0.86 -16.23 7.45
CA GLU A 8 2.16 -16.53 8.07
C GLU A 8 3.09 -17.21 7.08
N LEU A 9 2.61 -18.27 6.40
CA LEU A 9 3.36 -18.98 5.36
C LEU A 9 3.73 -18.07 4.18
N TYR A 10 2.82 -17.18 3.78
CA TYR A 10 3.05 -16.20 2.72
C TYR A 10 4.19 -15.24 3.08
N PHE A 11 4.22 -14.73 4.32
CA PHE A 11 5.25 -13.81 4.76
C PHE A 11 6.59 -14.49 5.02
N GLU A 12 6.60 -15.74 5.48
CA GLU A 12 7.81 -16.54 5.62
C GLU A 12 8.55 -16.66 4.27
N ASP A 13 7.87 -17.09 3.20
CA ASP A 13 8.50 -17.18 1.86
C ASP A 13 8.94 -15.80 1.32
N LEU A 14 8.15 -14.75 1.58
CA LEU A 14 8.52 -13.39 1.16
C LEU A 14 9.74 -12.83 1.89
N SER A 15 9.97 -13.24 3.14
CA SER A 15 11.07 -12.74 3.98
C SER A 15 12.45 -13.00 3.35
N HIS A 16 12.58 -14.10 2.59
CA HIS A 16 13.82 -14.47 1.90
C HIS A 16 14.11 -13.62 0.66
N ARG A 17 13.12 -12.89 0.14
CA ARG A 17 13.22 -12.19 -1.16
C ARG A 17 13.11 -10.67 -1.04
N LEU A 18 12.51 -10.18 0.04
CA LEU A 18 12.21 -8.75 0.23
C LEU A 18 13.12 -8.12 1.27
N LYS A 19 13.45 -6.84 1.05
CA LYS A 19 14.10 -6.02 2.07
C LYS A 19 13.20 -5.90 3.31
N ALA A 20 13.81 -5.87 4.49
CA ALA A 20 13.10 -5.79 5.77
C ALA A 20 12.09 -4.62 5.84
N SER A 21 12.45 -3.44 5.31
CA SER A 21 11.54 -2.28 5.27
C SER A 21 10.29 -2.52 4.41
N THR A 22 10.44 -3.15 3.25
CA THR A 22 9.32 -3.52 2.38
C THR A 22 8.43 -4.57 3.04
N LEU A 23 9.05 -5.55 3.71
CA LEU A 23 8.33 -6.61 4.42
C LEU A 23 7.51 -6.03 5.58
N ALA A 24 8.12 -5.15 6.39
CA ALA A 24 7.46 -4.47 7.50
C ALA A 24 6.24 -3.64 7.03
N ASN A 25 6.39 -2.88 5.94
CA ASN A 25 5.28 -2.12 5.36
C ASN A 25 4.14 -3.03 4.89
N LYS A 26 4.47 -4.18 4.28
CA LYS A 26 3.46 -5.17 3.85
C LYS A 26 2.73 -5.78 5.05
N HIS A 27 3.46 -6.21 6.08
CA HIS A 27 2.88 -6.72 7.32
C HIS A 27 1.89 -5.73 7.91
N TRP A 28 2.32 -4.48 8.09
CA TRP A 28 1.49 -3.46 8.68
C TRP A 28 0.17 -3.25 7.93
N ILE A 29 0.21 -3.21 6.58
CA ILE A 29 -1.01 -3.10 5.77
C ILE A 29 -1.91 -4.33 5.95
N VAL A 30 -1.33 -5.53 5.90
CA VAL A 30 -2.09 -6.78 5.99
C VAL A 30 -2.74 -6.90 7.37
N ASP A 31 -1.98 -6.72 8.43
CA ASP A 31 -2.45 -6.86 9.81
C ASP A 31 -3.52 -5.83 10.18
N GLN A 32 -3.37 -4.60 9.69
CA GLN A 32 -4.32 -3.53 10.01
C GLN A 32 -5.57 -3.55 9.15
N LYS A 33 -5.47 -3.96 7.87
CA LYS A 33 -6.54 -3.74 6.89
C LYS A 33 -7.15 -5.03 6.33
N ILE A 34 -6.44 -6.14 6.35
CA ILE A 34 -6.86 -7.40 5.69
C ILE A 34 -7.19 -8.46 6.75
N THR A 35 -6.23 -8.81 7.61
CA THR A 35 -6.35 -9.84 8.65
C THR A 35 -7.60 -9.68 9.53
N PRO A 36 -8.03 -8.47 9.96
CA PRO A 36 -9.19 -8.32 10.84
C PRO A 36 -10.51 -8.79 10.22
N VAL A 37 -10.58 -8.94 8.89
CA VAL A 37 -11.79 -9.39 8.18
C VAL A 37 -11.69 -10.84 7.77
N PHE A 38 -10.54 -11.28 7.26
CA PHE A 38 -10.43 -12.59 6.60
C PHE A 38 -9.79 -13.67 7.47
N SER A 39 -9.04 -13.33 8.52
CA SER A 39 -8.19 -14.28 9.26
C SER A 39 -8.89 -15.58 9.68
N LYS A 40 -10.14 -15.48 10.15
CA LYS A 40 -10.93 -16.62 10.64
C LYS A 40 -11.73 -17.37 9.55
N ILE A 41 -11.61 -16.95 8.29
CA ILE A 41 -12.32 -17.56 7.17
C ILE A 41 -11.39 -18.56 6.47
N PRO A 42 -11.86 -19.77 6.12
CA PRO A 42 -11.08 -20.68 5.28
C PRO A 42 -10.70 -20.02 3.95
N LEU A 43 -9.43 -20.20 3.53
CA LEU A 43 -8.88 -19.55 2.34
C LEU A 43 -9.71 -19.80 1.07
N ASN A 44 -10.28 -21.00 0.94
CA ASN A 44 -11.09 -21.45 -0.19
C ASN A 44 -12.56 -21.02 -0.11
N GLU A 45 -13.02 -20.49 1.03
CA GLU A 45 -14.40 -20.05 1.22
C GLU A 45 -14.57 -18.53 1.03
N ILE A 46 -13.46 -17.78 0.93
CA ILE A 46 -13.53 -16.33 0.72
C ILE A 46 -14.11 -16.05 -0.67
N SER A 47 -15.32 -15.50 -0.70
CA SER A 47 -16.03 -15.23 -1.94
C SER A 47 -15.72 -13.83 -2.49
N PRO A 48 -15.98 -13.58 -3.79
CA PRO A 48 -15.94 -12.23 -4.35
C PRO A 48 -16.86 -11.25 -3.61
N THR A 49 -17.95 -11.73 -3.01
CA THR A 49 -18.87 -10.88 -2.24
C THR A 49 -18.27 -10.43 -0.92
N ASP A 50 -17.43 -11.24 -0.28
CA ASP A 50 -16.72 -10.88 0.94
C ASP A 50 -15.66 -9.82 0.65
N VAL A 51 -14.96 -9.95 -0.48
CA VAL A 51 -14.03 -8.92 -0.97
C VAL A 51 -14.76 -7.60 -1.23
N ARG A 52 -15.95 -7.62 -1.85
CA ARG A 52 -16.76 -6.41 -2.05
C ARG A 52 -17.20 -5.76 -0.74
N LYS A 53 -17.66 -6.54 0.24
CA LYS A 53 -18.01 -6.04 1.58
C LYS A 53 -16.81 -5.39 2.25
N TRP A 54 -15.66 -6.03 2.17
CA TRP A 54 -14.40 -5.49 2.68
C TRP A 54 -14.00 -4.18 1.99
N GLN A 55 -14.07 -4.12 0.66
CA GLN A 55 -13.81 -2.90 -0.12
C GLN A 55 -14.72 -1.75 0.31
N ASN A 56 -16.03 -2.01 0.46
CA ASN A 56 -17.00 -1.00 0.89
C ASN A 56 -16.72 -0.49 2.31
N LYS A 57 -16.32 -1.38 3.23
CA LYS A 57 -15.90 -0.99 4.60
C LYS A 57 -14.64 -0.13 4.57
N LEU A 58 -13.71 -0.43 3.66
CA LEU A 58 -12.48 0.34 3.52
C LEU A 58 -12.75 1.75 2.97
N THR A 59 -13.60 1.86 1.96
CA THR A 59 -13.92 3.15 1.31
C THR A 59 -14.88 4.02 2.13
N SER A 60 -15.67 3.43 3.03
CA SER A 60 -16.53 4.15 3.97
C SER A 60 -15.78 4.68 5.20
N TYR A 61 -14.53 4.27 5.43
CA TYR A 61 -13.72 4.76 6.54
C TYR A 61 -13.56 6.28 6.47
N ARG A 62 -13.71 6.93 7.63
CA ARG A 62 -13.43 8.35 7.86
C ARG A 62 -12.61 8.50 9.14
N ASP A 63 -11.62 9.37 9.11
CA ASP A 63 -10.82 9.71 10.29
C ASP A 63 -11.52 10.74 11.19
N GLU A 64 -10.83 11.20 12.24
CA GLU A 64 -11.33 12.21 13.20
C GLU A 64 -11.71 13.53 12.54
N LYS A 65 -11.15 13.84 11.36
CA LYS A 65 -11.43 15.03 10.57
C LYS A 65 -12.52 14.80 9.52
N GLY A 66 -13.08 13.60 9.45
CA GLY A 66 -14.05 13.24 8.43
C GLY A 66 -13.44 12.94 7.07
N GLU A 67 -12.13 12.73 6.98
CA GLU A 67 -11.43 12.44 5.73
C GLU A 67 -11.21 10.94 5.53
N GLY A 68 -11.31 10.51 4.27
CA GLY A 68 -11.03 9.13 3.88
C GLY A 68 -9.55 8.92 3.55
N PHE A 69 -9.17 7.66 3.33
CA PHE A 69 -7.84 7.39 2.77
C PHE A 69 -7.73 7.88 1.32
N SER A 70 -6.49 8.11 0.87
CA SER A 70 -6.21 8.48 -0.51
C SER A 70 -6.58 7.35 -1.50
N GLN A 71 -6.90 7.74 -2.74
CA GLN A 71 -7.21 6.78 -3.81
C GLN A 71 -6.04 5.85 -4.13
N THR A 72 -4.81 6.32 -4.01
CA THR A 72 -3.59 5.51 -4.21
C THR A 72 -3.37 4.52 -3.07
N TYR A 73 -3.74 4.88 -1.84
CA TYR A 73 -3.67 3.96 -0.71
C TYR A 73 -4.72 2.85 -0.82
N PHE A 74 -5.97 3.16 -1.21
CA PHE A 74 -6.97 2.14 -1.52
C PHE A 74 -6.47 1.14 -2.57
N LYS A 75 -5.83 1.64 -3.64
CA LYS A 75 -5.24 0.77 -4.67
C LYS A 75 -4.13 -0.10 -4.11
N THR A 76 -3.27 0.46 -3.27
CA THR A 76 -2.17 -0.27 -2.61
C THR A 76 -2.70 -1.41 -1.74
N ILE A 77 -3.69 -1.15 -0.89
CA ILE A 77 -4.28 -2.19 -0.03
C ILE A 77 -4.93 -3.29 -0.87
N ASN A 78 -5.74 -2.93 -1.87
CA ASN A 78 -6.39 -3.90 -2.74
C ASN A 78 -5.39 -4.79 -3.48
N ASN A 79 -4.28 -4.20 -3.93
CA ASN A 79 -3.20 -4.93 -4.59
C ASN A 79 -2.48 -5.90 -3.64
N GLN A 80 -2.33 -5.58 -2.35
CA GLN A 80 -1.78 -6.53 -1.38
C GLN A 80 -2.68 -7.77 -1.27
N LEU A 81 -4.00 -7.58 -1.11
CA LEU A 81 -4.94 -8.70 -1.05
C LEU A 81 -4.93 -9.54 -2.34
N THR A 82 -4.90 -8.86 -3.48
CA THR A 82 -4.84 -9.53 -4.79
C THR A 82 -3.54 -10.34 -4.93
N ALA A 83 -2.41 -9.82 -4.46
CA ALA A 83 -1.12 -10.51 -4.49
C ALA A 83 -1.10 -11.76 -3.59
N ILE A 84 -1.70 -11.68 -2.40
CA ILE A 84 -1.86 -12.82 -1.49
C ILE A 84 -2.67 -13.93 -2.16
N PHE A 85 -3.81 -13.62 -2.77
CA PHE A 85 -4.60 -14.62 -3.48
C PHE A 85 -3.92 -15.16 -4.73
N ASN A 86 -3.17 -14.34 -5.47
CA ASN A 86 -2.38 -14.82 -6.60
C ASN A 86 -1.31 -15.83 -6.15
N TYR A 87 -0.71 -15.62 -4.97
CA TYR A 87 0.20 -16.58 -4.37
C TYR A 87 -0.52 -17.89 -4.02
N ALA A 88 -1.72 -17.82 -3.43
CA ALA A 88 -2.55 -18.98 -3.13
C ALA A 88 -2.92 -19.79 -4.38
N VAL A 89 -3.32 -19.11 -5.45
CA VAL A 89 -3.65 -19.75 -6.74
C VAL A 89 -2.41 -20.46 -7.30
N LYS A 90 -1.25 -19.81 -7.24
CA LYS A 90 -0.02 -20.32 -7.85
C LYS A 90 0.59 -21.50 -7.10
N TYR A 91 0.59 -21.48 -5.76
CA TYR A 91 1.36 -22.42 -4.93
C TYR A 91 0.49 -23.35 -4.07
N TYR A 92 -0.78 -23.01 -3.87
CA TYR A 92 -1.70 -23.76 -2.98
C TYR A 92 -2.96 -24.24 -3.72
N ASN A 93 -2.95 -24.21 -5.07
CA ASN A 93 -4.02 -24.69 -5.94
C ASN A 93 -5.41 -24.08 -5.64
N LEU A 94 -5.45 -22.83 -5.17
CA LEU A 94 -6.73 -22.11 -5.08
C LEU A 94 -7.30 -21.97 -6.51
N PRO A 95 -8.57 -22.35 -6.78
CA PRO A 95 -9.09 -22.39 -8.14
C PRO A 95 -9.07 -21.04 -8.86
N GLU A 96 -9.37 -19.97 -8.13
CA GLU A 96 -9.43 -18.62 -8.69
C GLU A 96 -9.20 -17.55 -7.62
N ASN A 97 -8.68 -16.40 -8.03
CA ASN A 97 -8.55 -15.23 -7.15
C ASN A 97 -9.90 -14.48 -7.03
N PRO A 98 -10.53 -14.41 -5.84
CA PRO A 98 -11.81 -13.72 -5.66
C PRO A 98 -11.72 -12.20 -5.94
N CYS A 99 -10.54 -11.60 -5.83
CA CYS A 99 -10.33 -10.18 -6.15
C CYS A 99 -10.50 -9.86 -7.64
N HIS A 100 -10.26 -10.83 -8.54
CA HIS A 100 -10.43 -10.59 -9.98
C HIS A 100 -11.91 -10.40 -10.34
N LYS A 101 -12.81 -11.19 -9.73
CA LYS A 101 -14.25 -11.05 -9.88
C LYS A 101 -14.82 -9.84 -9.13
N ALA A 102 -14.30 -9.53 -7.94
CA ALA A 102 -14.75 -8.39 -7.16
C ALA A 102 -14.39 -7.04 -7.81
N GLY A 103 -13.34 -7.01 -8.64
CA GLY A 103 -12.79 -5.79 -9.22
C GLY A 103 -11.86 -5.05 -8.27
N SER A 104 -11.21 -4.00 -8.75
CA SER A 104 -10.29 -3.17 -7.96
C SER A 104 -10.95 -1.90 -7.44
N ILE A 105 -10.44 -1.39 -6.32
CA ILE A 105 -10.72 -0.03 -5.82
C ILE A 105 -9.49 0.88 -5.94
N GLY A 106 -9.70 2.19 -5.80
CA GLY A 106 -8.65 3.20 -5.83
C GLY A 106 -8.14 3.54 -7.23
N LYS A 107 -7.19 4.48 -7.28
CA LYS A 107 -6.51 4.92 -8.50
C LYS A 107 -5.03 4.53 -8.44
N LYS A 108 -4.46 4.14 -9.59
CA LYS A 108 -3.05 3.78 -9.69
C LYS A 108 -2.15 4.99 -9.55
N ASP A 109 -2.55 6.08 -10.21
CA ASP A 109 -1.75 7.30 -10.28
C ASP A 109 -2.20 8.28 -9.22
N ALA A 110 -1.23 8.88 -8.54
CA ALA A 110 -1.46 10.02 -7.67
C ALA A 110 -1.83 11.23 -8.52
N ASP A 111 -2.58 12.16 -7.92
CA ASP A 111 -2.77 13.47 -8.53
C ASP A 111 -1.41 14.16 -8.72
N LYS A 112 -1.32 15.03 -9.73
CA LYS A 112 -0.05 15.68 -10.10
C LYS A 112 0.51 16.42 -8.88
N MET A 113 1.73 16.06 -8.46
CA MET A 113 2.46 16.82 -7.46
C MET A 113 2.97 18.12 -8.08
N LEU A 114 2.84 19.22 -7.33
CA LEU A 114 3.51 20.47 -7.67
C LEU A 114 5.03 20.24 -7.54
N PHE A 115 5.76 20.67 -8.56
CA PHE A 115 7.22 20.72 -8.54
C PHE A 115 7.63 22.18 -8.55
N TRP A 116 8.78 22.49 -7.97
CA TRP A 116 9.32 23.84 -8.02
C TRP A 116 9.94 24.12 -9.36
N THR A 117 9.62 25.30 -9.89
CA THR A 117 10.39 25.94 -10.94
C THR A 117 11.75 26.41 -10.40
N LYS A 118 12.68 26.72 -11.31
CA LYS A 118 14.00 27.25 -10.93
C LYS A 118 13.87 28.51 -10.07
N ASP A 119 13.00 29.43 -10.46
CA ASP A 119 12.81 30.70 -9.77
C ASP A 119 12.21 30.51 -8.37
N GLU A 120 11.28 29.56 -8.20
CA GLU A 120 10.73 29.20 -6.89
C GLU A 120 11.79 28.55 -5.98
N PHE A 121 12.67 27.72 -6.54
CA PHE A 121 13.79 27.17 -5.78
C PHE A 121 14.80 28.24 -5.37
N GLU A 122 15.13 29.19 -6.24
CA GLU A 122 16.03 30.30 -5.92
C GLU A 122 15.48 31.17 -4.78
N GLN A 123 14.17 31.44 -4.80
CA GLN A 123 13.50 32.12 -3.69
C GLN A 123 13.57 31.30 -2.38
N PHE A 124 13.33 29.99 -2.45
CA PHE A 124 13.42 29.11 -1.29
C PHE A 124 14.83 29.06 -0.71
N ILE A 125 15.87 28.91 -1.55
CA ILE A 125 17.24 28.73 -1.06
C ILE A 125 17.80 30.00 -0.40
N GLU A 126 17.41 31.18 -0.88
CA GLU A 126 17.76 32.45 -0.24
C GLU A 126 17.04 32.60 1.11
N ALA A 127 15.78 32.14 1.22
CA ALA A 127 15.01 32.20 2.46
C ALA A 127 15.55 31.29 3.58
N ILE A 128 16.36 30.27 3.27
CA ILE A 128 16.95 29.33 4.25
C ILE A 128 18.46 29.53 4.45
N LYS A 129 19.01 30.63 3.95
CA LYS A 129 20.45 30.94 3.97
C LYS A 129 21.02 31.08 5.39
N ASP A 130 20.17 31.40 6.35
CA ASP A 130 20.47 31.44 7.77
C ASP A 130 20.73 30.04 8.38
N LYS A 131 20.45 28.96 7.64
CA LYS A 131 20.65 27.55 8.05
C LYS A 131 21.70 26.86 7.18
N PRO A 132 23.00 26.92 7.56
CA PRO A 132 24.12 26.48 6.71
C PRO A 132 24.04 25.02 6.27
N THR A 133 23.59 24.11 7.15
CA THR A 133 23.47 22.68 6.83
C THR A 133 22.37 22.41 5.80
N SER A 134 21.19 23.03 5.99
CA SER A 134 20.07 22.89 5.05
C SER A 134 20.40 23.54 3.71
N TYR A 135 20.92 24.77 3.73
CA TYR A 135 21.34 25.49 2.53
C TYR A 135 22.30 24.67 1.67
N THR A 136 23.35 24.14 2.29
CA THR A 136 24.36 23.30 1.62
C THR A 136 23.73 22.03 1.05
N ALA A 137 22.89 21.32 1.83
CA ALA A 137 22.23 20.09 1.38
C ALA A 137 21.33 20.32 0.16
N TYR A 138 20.45 21.33 0.19
CA TYR A 138 19.57 21.64 -0.94
C TYR A 138 20.35 22.13 -2.17
N ARG A 139 21.45 22.87 -1.98
CA ARG A 139 22.27 23.34 -3.10
C ARG A 139 22.97 22.18 -3.83
N HIS A 140 23.45 21.18 -3.10
CA HIS A 140 24.09 20.01 -3.68
C HIS A 140 23.13 19.10 -4.46
N CYS A 141 21.83 19.13 -4.16
CA CYS A 141 20.83 18.35 -4.88
C CYS A 141 20.55 18.84 -6.32
N ILE A 142 20.96 20.06 -6.69
CA ILE A 142 20.59 20.70 -7.96
C ILE A 142 21.81 21.03 -8.85
N THR A 143 23.03 20.96 -8.33
CA THR A 143 24.24 21.05 -9.17
C THR A 143 24.34 19.83 -10.11
N PRO A 144 24.36 20.03 -11.44
CA PRO A 144 24.72 18.97 -12.37
C PRO A 144 26.16 18.53 -12.07
N VAL A 145 26.40 17.22 -12.03
CA VAL A 145 27.75 16.65 -12.11
C VAL A 145 28.26 16.80 -13.53
#